data_AF-A0A1Q1FJ85-F1
#
_entry.id   AF-A0A1Q1FJ85-F1
#
_cell.length_a   1.000
_cell.length_b   1.000
_cell.length_c   1.000
_cell.angle_alpha   90.00
_cell.angle_beta   90.00
_cell.angle_gamma   90.00
#
_symmetry.space_group_name_H-M   'P 1'
#
loop_
_entity.id
_entity.type
_entity.pdbx_description
1 polymer ?
#
loop_
_entity_poly.entity_id
_entity_poly.type
_entity_poly.pdbx_seq_one_letter_code
_entity_poly.pdbx_strand_id
1 'polypeptide(L)'
;MAEAERPDDRIIDMLSDDIGKRILTVTDQQAMSAKRLEDHCDASLATVYRRIEDLLEHGLLRERVEIQDDGNHFKRYESNLDRLAVTLEDGTLEIDVDRRDDAPDRFSTIWDAMQLGAE
;
A
#
# COMPACT_ATOMS: atom_id res chain seq x y z
N MET A 1 9.52 2.51 28.57
CA MET A 1 8.22 2.62 27.90
C MET A 1 8.45 2.05 26.52
N ALA A 2 7.78 0.95 26.14
CA ALA A 2 7.94 0.41 24.80
C ALA A 2 7.37 1.46 23.84
N GLU A 3 8.21 2.03 22.96
CA GLU A 3 7.71 2.60 21.72
C GLU A 3 6.89 1.48 21.08
N ALA A 4 5.56 1.64 21.08
CA ALA A 4 4.73 0.79 20.27
C ALA A 4 5.26 0.94 18.84
N GLU A 5 5.63 -0.18 18.20
CA GLU A 5 5.99 -0.21 16.78
C GLU A 5 4.97 0.66 16.04
N ARG A 6 5.45 1.71 15.38
CA ARG A 6 4.52 2.60 14.68
C ARG A 6 3.96 1.80 13.51
N PRO A 7 2.66 1.91 13.19
CA PRO A 7 2.05 1.21 12.06
C PRO A 7 2.84 1.37 10.75
N ASP A 8 3.58 2.46 10.64
CA ASP A 8 4.35 2.86 9.47
C ASP A 8 5.71 2.15 9.34
N ASP A 9 6.31 1.68 10.45
CA ASP A 9 7.57 0.91 10.41
C ASP A 9 7.36 -0.42 9.66
N ARG A 10 6.18 -1.02 9.81
CA ARG A 10 5.76 -2.23 9.06
C ARG A 10 5.65 -1.97 7.57
N ILE A 11 5.26 -0.76 7.16
CA ILE A 11 5.15 -0.39 5.75
C ILE A 11 6.55 -0.32 5.12
N ILE A 12 7.55 0.18 5.84
CA ILE A 12 8.94 0.17 5.37
C ILE A 12 9.44 -1.26 5.17
N ASP A 13 9.17 -2.18 6.10
CA ASP A 13 9.55 -3.58 5.96
C ASP A 13 8.91 -4.23 4.73
N MET A 14 7.64 -3.93 4.46
CA MET A 14 6.93 -4.42 3.27
C MET A 14 7.49 -3.85 1.96
N LEU A 15 7.94 -2.60 1.97
CA LEU A 15 8.55 -1.96 0.80
C LEU A 15 10.03 -2.29 0.63
N SER A 16 10.69 -2.79 1.67
CA SER A 16 12.03 -3.39 1.58
C SER A 16 11.99 -4.72 0.82
N ASP A 17 10.88 -5.47 0.96
CA ASP A 17 10.63 -6.75 0.30
C ASP A 17 10.46 -6.62 -1.23
N ASP A 18 11.24 -7.38 -1.99
CA ASP A 18 11.20 -7.35 -3.46
C ASP A 18 9.85 -7.82 -4.02
N ILE A 19 9.22 -8.81 -3.36
CA ILE A 19 7.90 -9.30 -3.78
C ILE A 19 6.83 -8.24 -3.52
N GLY A 20 6.83 -7.60 -2.34
CA GLY A 20 5.93 -6.48 -2.01
C GLY A 20 6.02 -5.34 -3.02
N LYS A 21 7.24 -4.86 -3.31
CA LYS A 21 7.48 -3.84 -4.36
C LYS A 21 6.98 -4.28 -5.73
N ARG A 22 7.22 -5.53 -6.11
CA ARG A 22 6.80 -6.07 -7.41
C ARG A 22 5.27 -6.11 -7.52
N ILE A 23 4.58 -6.56 -6.46
CA ILE A 23 3.12 -6.56 -6.41
C ILE A 23 2.59 -5.14 -6.58
N LEU A 24 3.09 -4.16 -5.82
CA LEU A 24 2.64 -2.76 -5.91
C LEU A 24 2.88 -2.18 -7.31
N THR A 25 4.07 -2.36 -7.88
CA THR A 25 4.41 -1.79 -9.19
C THR A 25 3.67 -2.42 -10.37
N VAL A 26 3.35 -3.72 -10.30
CA VAL A 26 2.56 -4.40 -11.33
C VAL A 26 1.08 -4.04 -11.21
N THR A 27 0.55 -4.04 -9.98
CA THR A 27 -0.87 -3.72 -9.72
C THR A 27 -1.20 -2.24 -9.90
N ASP A 28 -0.18 -1.37 -9.89
CA ASP A 28 -0.30 0.04 -10.27
C ASP A 28 -0.58 0.22 -11.76
N GLN A 29 0.08 -0.56 -12.61
CA GLN A 29 -0.12 -0.48 -14.06
C GLN A 29 -1.47 -1.09 -14.48
N GLN A 30 -1.88 -2.18 -13.81
CA GLN A 30 -3.14 -2.85 -14.09
C GLN A 30 -3.54 -3.75 -12.91
N ALA A 31 -4.83 -3.77 -12.56
CA ALA A 31 -5.34 -4.69 -11.55
C ALA A 31 -5.11 -6.17 -11.92
N MET A 32 -4.46 -6.94 -11.04
CA MET A 32 -4.03 -8.33 -11.29
C MET A 32 -4.65 -9.32 -10.30
N SER A 33 -4.86 -10.57 -10.74
CA SER A 33 -5.17 -11.66 -9.82
C SER A 33 -3.91 -12.19 -9.12
N ALA A 34 -4.07 -12.85 -7.96
CA ALA A 34 -2.95 -13.49 -7.26
C ALA A 34 -2.16 -14.45 -8.16
N LYS A 35 -2.85 -15.20 -9.03
CA LYS A 35 -2.22 -16.12 -9.98
C LYS A 35 -1.32 -15.40 -10.99
N ARG A 36 -1.73 -14.24 -11.50
CA ARG A 36 -0.84 -13.45 -12.38
C ARG A 36 0.33 -12.86 -11.60
N LEU A 37 0.13 -12.48 -10.35
CA LEU A 37 1.20 -11.98 -9.50
C LEU A 37 2.25 -13.05 -9.19
N GLU A 38 1.85 -14.31 -9.05
CA GLU A 38 2.76 -15.47 -8.99
C GLU A 38 3.75 -15.46 -10.16
N ASP A 39 3.25 -15.35 -11.39
CA ASP A 39 4.07 -15.32 -12.60
C ASP A 39 5.01 -14.10 -12.64
N HIS A 40 4.59 -12.94 -12.10
CA HIS A 40 5.37 -11.70 -12.14
C HIS A 40 6.42 -11.57 -11.03
N CYS A 41 6.21 -12.28 -9.92
CA CYS A 41 7.05 -12.19 -8.72
C CYS A 41 8.07 -13.33 -8.60
N ASP A 42 7.99 -14.35 -9.46
CA ASP A 42 8.82 -15.57 -9.37
C ASP A 42 8.80 -16.17 -7.95
N ALA A 43 7.62 -16.19 -7.34
CA ALA A 43 7.39 -16.59 -5.96
C ALA A 43 6.19 -17.54 -5.89
N SER A 44 6.16 -18.42 -4.89
CA SER A 44 5.02 -19.33 -4.74
C SER A 44 3.71 -18.59 -4.50
N LEU A 45 2.59 -19.15 -4.98
CA LEU A 45 1.26 -18.58 -4.73
C LEU A 45 0.99 -18.30 -3.24
N ALA A 46 1.45 -19.17 -2.33
CA ALA A 46 1.32 -18.97 -0.88
C ALA A 46 2.10 -17.75 -0.38
N THR A 47 3.32 -17.53 -0.89
CA THR A 47 4.12 -16.35 -0.59
C THR A 47 3.43 -15.08 -1.12
N VAL A 48 2.88 -15.14 -2.33
CA VAL A 48 2.16 -14.02 -2.94
C VAL A 48 0.91 -13.67 -2.13
N TYR A 49 0.11 -14.65 -1.70
CA TYR A 49 -1.05 -14.40 -0.84
C TYR A 49 -0.67 -13.73 0.47
N ARG A 50 0.37 -14.23 1.16
CA ARG A 50 0.84 -13.59 2.40
C ARG A 50 1.20 -12.13 2.19
N ARG A 51 1.90 -11.80 1.09
CA ARG A 51 2.24 -10.40 0.78
C ARG A 51 1.04 -9.55 0.37
N ILE A 52 0.08 -10.14 -0.34
CA ILE A 52 -1.19 -9.44 -0.65
C ILE A 52 -1.93 -9.12 0.65
N GLU A 53 -2.04 -10.08 1.57
CA GLU A 53 -2.69 -9.90 2.87
C GLU A 53 -2.00 -8.80 3.68
N ASP A 54 -0.67 -8.85 3.80
CA ASP A 54 0.15 -7.80 4.44
C ASP A 54 -0.17 -6.41 3.84
N LEU A 55 -0.15 -6.29 2.50
CA LEU A 55 -0.38 -5.01 1.82
C LEU A 55 -1.84 -4.52 1.93
N LEU A 56 -2.82 -5.43 1.98
CA LEU A 56 -4.24 -5.09 2.19
C LEU A 56 -4.47 -4.59 3.61
N GLU A 57 -3.86 -5.23 4.61
CA GLU A 57 -3.98 -4.84 6.02
C GLU A 57 -3.52 -3.40 6.27
N HIS A 58 -2.48 -2.95 5.56
CA HIS A 58 -1.97 -1.58 5.63
C HIS A 58 -2.58 -0.62 4.59
N GLY A 59 -3.58 -1.09 3.83
CA GLY A 59 -4.29 -0.29 2.82
C GLY A 59 -3.42 0.12 1.63
N LEU A 60 -2.32 -0.58 1.35
CA LEU A 60 -1.43 -0.33 0.22
C LEU A 60 -1.92 -1.01 -1.06
N LEU A 61 -2.79 -2.02 -0.93
CA LEU A 61 -3.57 -2.62 -2.01
C LEU A 61 -5.07 -2.42 -1.77
N ARG A 62 -5.86 -2.55 -2.83
CA ARG A 62 -7.31 -2.76 -2.78
C ARG A 62 -7.70 -4.03 -3.49
N GLU A 63 -8.69 -4.72 -2.95
CA GLU A 63 -9.33 -5.86 -3.59
C GLU A 63 -10.55 -5.41 -4.41
N ARG A 64 -10.65 -5.86 -5.66
CA ARG A 64 -11.84 -5.76 -6.50
C ARG A 64 -12.35 -7.17 -6.79
N VAL A 65 -13.60 -7.43 -6.44
CA VAL A 65 -14.29 -8.67 -6.81
C VAL A 65 -14.90 -8.48 -8.19
N GLU A 66 -14.51 -9.31 -9.14
CA GLU A 66 -15.16 -9.35 -10.45
C GLU A 66 -15.93 -10.66 -10.63
N ILE A 67 -17.11 -10.50 -11.22
CA ILE A 67 -18.04 -11.59 -11.55
C ILE A 67 -17.93 -11.81 -13.06
N GLN A 68 -17.50 -13.00 -13.47
CA GLN A 68 -17.59 -13.43 -14.87
C GLN A 68 -18.98 -13.95 -15.19
N ASP A 69 -19.34 -13.94 -16.47
CA ASP A 69 -20.62 -14.45 -16.98
C ASP A 69 -20.84 -15.95 -16.70
N ASP A 70 -19.78 -16.69 -16.34
CA ASP A 70 -19.80 -18.10 -15.93
C ASP A 70 -20.06 -18.30 -14.42
N GLY A 71 -20.20 -17.21 -13.66
CA GLY A 71 -20.42 -17.23 -12.21
C GLY A 71 -19.16 -17.42 -11.37
N ASN A 72 -17.97 -17.49 -11.98
CA ASN A 72 -16.74 -17.66 -11.24
C ASN A 72 -16.26 -16.29 -10.71
N HIS A 73 -16.22 -16.14 -9.39
CA HIS A 73 -15.69 -14.93 -8.74
C HIS A 73 -14.17 -15.03 -8.68
N PHE A 74 -13.48 -14.01 -9.18
CA PHE A 74 -12.03 -13.91 -9.04
C PHE A 74 -11.66 -12.53 -8.51
N LYS A 75 -10.78 -12.53 -7.51
CA LYS A 75 -10.25 -11.33 -6.88
C LYS A 75 -9.16 -10.75 -7.77
N ARG A 76 -9.24 -9.45 -8.03
CA ARG A 76 -8.12 -8.66 -8.56
C ARG A 76 -7.66 -7.67 -7.51
N TYR A 77 -6.38 -7.34 -7.56
CA TYR A 77 -5.74 -6.41 -6.65
C TYR A 77 -5.18 -5.24 -7.43
N GLU A 78 -5.35 -4.04 -6.90
CA GLU A 78 -4.92 -2.78 -7.47
C GLU A 78 -4.08 -2.02 -6.44
N SER A 79 -3.00 -1.37 -6.89
CA SER A 79 -2.19 -0.54 -6.00
C SER A 79 -2.98 0.64 -5.48
N ASN A 80 -2.94 0.83 -4.17
CA ASN A 80 -3.52 1.97 -3.49
C ASN A 80 -2.47 3.00 -3.06
N LEU A 81 -1.21 2.59 -2.96
CA LEU A 81 -0.12 3.48 -2.60
C LEU A 81 0.08 4.54 -3.69
N ASP A 82 0.05 5.80 -3.30
CA ASP A 82 0.40 6.93 -4.16
C ASP A 82 1.79 7.47 -3.84
N ARG A 83 2.08 7.66 -2.55
CA ARG A 83 3.37 8.21 -2.10
C ARG A 83 3.76 7.69 -0.72
N LEU A 84 5.06 7.49 -0.54
CA LEU A 84 5.71 7.33 0.75
C LEU A 84 6.72 8.47 0.91
N ALA A 85 6.64 9.20 2.02
CA ALA A 85 7.65 10.18 2.39
C ALA A 85 8.28 9.78 3.74
N VAL A 86 9.61 9.86 3.79
CA VAL A 86 10.39 9.62 5.02
C VAL A 86 11.17 10.88 5.31
N THR A 87 10.94 11.45 6.49
CA THR A 87 11.56 12.71 6.94
C THR A 87 12.44 12.42 8.16
N LEU A 88 13.68 12.91 8.15
CA LEU A 88 14.58 12.89 9.31
C LEU A 88 14.89 14.33 9.69
N GLU A 89 14.31 14.78 10.79
CA GLU A 89 14.45 16.14 11.29
C GLU A 89 14.60 16.12 12.82
N ASP A 90 15.56 16.86 13.36
CA ASP A 90 15.86 16.94 14.80
C ASP A 90 16.00 15.59 15.54
N GLY A 91 16.49 14.57 14.83
CA GLY A 91 16.66 13.22 15.36
C GLY A 91 15.38 12.38 15.41
N THR A 92 14.27 12.89 14.86
CA THR A 92 13.01 12.20 14.71
C THR A 92 12.85 11.71 13.28
N LEU A 93 12.49 10.43 13.13
CA LEU A 93 12.15 9.82 11.85
C LEU A 93 10.63 9.77 11.71
N GLU A 94 10.07 10.47 10.73
CA GLU A 94 8.64 10.47 10.43
C GLU A 94 8.37 9.80 9.09
N ILE A 95 7.25 9.07 9.02
CA ILE A 95 6.83 8.34 7.83
C ILE A 95 5.41 8.80 7.52
N ASP A 96 5.22 9.28 6.29
CA ASP A 96 3.92 9.70 5.78
C ASP A 96 3.56 8.82 4.58
N VAL A 97 2.34 8.28 4.61
CA VAL A 97 1.83 7.33 3.62
C VAL A 97 0.56 7.86 3.01
N ASP A 98 0.66 8.25 1.75
CA ASP A 98 -0.47 8.69 0.97
C ASP A 98 -1.09 7.56 0.15
N ARG A 99 -2.40 7.36 0.29
CA ARG A 99 -3.18 6.43 -0.53
C ARG A 99 -4.09 7.17 -1.50
N ARG A 100 -4.53 6.47 -2.55
CA ARG A 100 -5.34 7.07 -3.62
C ARG A 100 -6.78 7.37 -3.20
N ASP A 101 -7.27 6.73 -2.14
CA ASP A 101 -8.62 6.89 -1.57
C ASP A 101 -8.65 7.92 -0.46
N ASP A 102 -7.49 8.33 0.05
CA ASP A 102 -7.34 9.43 1.01
C ASP A 102 -7.68 10.80 0.38
N ALA A 103 -8.27 10.85 -0.83
CA ALA A 103 -8.66 12.08 -1.50
C ALA A 103 -9.47 13.06 -0.61
N PRO A 104 -10.40 12.63 0.26
CA PRO A 104 -11.04 13.54 1.20
C PRO A 104 -10.09 14.08 2.28
N ASP A 105 -9.17 13.25 2.77
CA ASP A 105 -8.25 13.57 3.87
C ASP A 105 -7.03 14.41 3.42
N ARG A 106 -6.50 14.16 2.21
CA ARG A 106 -5.42 14.97 1.60
C ARG A 106 -5.80 16.43 1.41
N PHE A 107 -7.08 16.74 1.14
CA PHE A 107 -7.54 18.12 1.12
C PHE A 107 -7.45 18.78 2.50
N SER A 108 -7.74 18.03 3.58
CA SER A 108 -7.62 18.54 4.95
C SER A 108 -6.16 18.79 5.32
N THR A 109 -5.26 17.86 5.02
CA THR A 109 -3.82 18.02 5.31
C THR A 109 -3.20 19.20 4.57
N ILE A 110 -3.57 19.42 3.31
CA ILE A 110 -3.10 20.60 2.54
C ILE A 110 -3.66 21.89 3.13
N TRP A 111 -4.92 21.89 3.56
CA TRP A 111 -5.55 23.06 4.17
C TRP A 111 -4.95 23.40 5.55
N ASP A 112 -4.73 22.40 6.39
CA ASP A 112 -4.11 22.54 7.71
C ASP A 112 -2.65 23.00 7.59
N ALA A 113 -1.89 22.46 6.64
CA ALA A 113 -0.51 22.91 6.37
C ALA A 113 -0.44 24.37 5.90
N MET A 114 -1.47 24.86 5.19
CA MET A 114 -1.56 26.28 4.82
C MET A 114 -1.94 27.19 6.00
N GLN A 115 -2.60 26.64 7.02
CA GLN A 115 -3.03 27.40 8.20
C GLN A 115 -1.97 27.42 9.31
N LEU A 116 -1.09 26.40 9.39
CA LEU A 116 0.05 26.35 10.31
C LEU A 116 1.26 27.23 9.91
N GLY A 117 1.28 27.79 8.69
CA GLY A 117 2.32 28.73 8.24
C GLY A 117 2.04 30.20 8.57
N ALA A 118 1.04 30.48 9.41
CA ALA A 118 0.58 31.82 9.72
C ALA A 118 0.73 32.18 11.22
N GLU A 119 1.83 31.80 11.87
CA GLU A 119 2.24 32.36 13.18
C GLU A 119 3.76 32.54 13.26
#